data_AF-A0A955QZC8-F1
#
_entry.id   AF-A0A955QZC8-F1
#
_cell.length_a   1.000
_cell.length_b   1.000
_cell.length_c   1.000
_cell.angle_alpha   90.00
_cell.angle_beta   90.00
_cell.angle_gamma   90.00
#
_symmetry.space_group_name_H-M   'P 1'
#
loop_
_entity.id
_entity.type
_entity.pdbx_description
1 polymer ?
#
loop_
_entity_poly.entity_id
_entity_poly.type
_entity_poly.pdbx_seq_one_letter_code
_entity_poly.pdbx_strand_id
1 'polypeptide(L)'
;SLGLNMDQFESCVNSHEQVQKVDADVVYGQEIGVNGTPTFFIGRVENGQLTDVKEVSGTKPLSAFSRIIEPLLASDGNVRE
;
A
#
# COMPACT_ATOMS: atom_id res chain seq x y z
N SER A 1 18.59 -16.41 2.20
CA SER A 1 17.87 -16.09 3.46
C SER A 1 18.04 -14.61 3.74
N LEU A 2 17.16 -13.98 4.55
CA LEU A 2 17.16 -12.53 4.80
C LEU A 2 18.14 -12.06 5.91
N GLY A 3 18.90 -12.97 6.52
CA GLY A 3 19.92 -12.62 7.53
C GLY A 3 19.36 -12.06 8.85
N LEU A 4 18.14 -12.46 9.24
CA LEU A 4 17.46 -11.96 10.44
C LEU A 4 18.08 -12.50 11.73
N ASN A 5 18.02 -11.70 12.79
CA ASN A 5 18.19 -12.19 14.16
C ASN A 5 16.94 -13.01 14.51
N MET A 6 17.11 -14.32 14.70
CA MET A 6 16.00 -15.24 14.90
C MET A 6 15.33 -15.07 16.27
N ASP A 7 16.09 -14.78 17.33
CA ASP A 7 15.52 -14.53 18.66
C ASP A 7 14.60 -13.31 18.65
N GLN A 8 15.03 -12.23 17.98
CA GLN A 8 14.22 -11.03 17.81
C GLN A 8 12.98 -11.30 16.94
N PHE A 9 13.15 -12.04 15.84
CA PHE A 9 12.03 -12.41 14.98
C PHE A 9 10.97 -13.23 15.72
N GLU A 10 11.40 -14.22 16.49
CA GLU A 10 10.52 -15.07 17.29
C GLU A 10 9.78 -14.27 18.37
N SER A 11 10.44 -13.33 19.03
CA SER A 11 9.79 -12.42 19.97
C SER A 11 8.74 -11.53 19.27
N CYS A 12 9.05 -11.01 18.08
CA CYS A 12 8.12 -10.17 17.33
C CYS A 12 6.91 -10.96 16.80
N VAL A 13 7.11 -12.12 16.18
CA VAL A 13 6.04 -12.89 15.54
C VAL A 13 5.04 -13.46 16.55
N ASN A 14 5.50 -13.73 17.78
CA ASN A 14 4.66 -14.22 18.87
C ASN A 14 4.08 -13.08 19.73
N SER A 15 4.38 -11.82 19.44
CA SER A 15 3.89 -10.69 20.21
C SER A 15 2.40 -10.47 19.96
N HIS A 16 1.61 -10.47 21.03
CA HIS A 16 0.17 -10.17 20.95
C HIS A 16 -0.11 -8.77 20.39
N GLU A 17 0.76 -7.80 20.64
CA GLU A 17 0.65 -6.45 20.07
C GLU A 17 0.72 -6.49 18.54
N GLN A 18 1.60 -7.32 17.97
CA GLN A 18 1.73 -7.43 16.51
C GLN A 18 0.53 -8.14 15.90
N VAL A 19 -0.03 -9.15 16.59
CA VAL A 19 -1.30 -9.79 16.19
C VAL A 19 -2.43 -8.76 16.14
N GLN A 20 -2.59 -7.96 17.20
CA GLN A 20 -3.62 -6.92 17.25
C GLN A 20 -3.47 -5.88 16.14
N LYS A 21 -2.23 -5.48 15.82
CA LYS A 21 -1.95 -4.55 14.71
C LYS A 21 -2.36 -5.13 13.37
N VAL A 22 -2.00 -6.38 13.08
CA VAL A 22 -2.39 -7.06 11.85
C VAL A 22 -3.92 -7.19 11.75
N ASP A 23 -4.59 -7.58 12.84
CA ASP A 23 -6.05 -7.71 12.86
C ASP A 23 -6.74 -6.36 12.61
N ALA A 24 -6.24 -5.28 13.21
CA ALA A 24 -6.74 -3.92 12.98
C ALA A 24 -6.56 -3.48 11.51
N ASP A 25 -5.41 -3.77 10.91
CA ASP A 25 -5.14 -3.45 9.50
C ASP A 25 -6.02 -4.27 8.54
N VAL A 26 -6.32 -5.53 8.86
CA VAL A 26 -7.26 -6.37 8.10
C VAL A 26 -8.67 -5.79 8.16
N VAL A 27 -9.14 -5.39 9.34
CA VAL A 27 -10.45 -4.75 9.51
C VAL A 27 -10.51 -3.44 8.74
N TYR A 28 -9.50 -2.59 8.86
CA TYR A 28 -9.43 -1.33 8.12
C TYR A 28 -9.48 -1.56 6.61
N GLY A 29 -8.74 -2.55 6.10
CA GLY A 29 -8.80 -2.93 4.69
C GLY A 29 -10.22 -3.29 4.24
N GLN A 30 -10.95 -4.08 5.04
CA GLN A 30 -12.34 -4.43 4.76
C GLN A 30 -13.28 -3.21 4.80
N GLU A 31 -13.10 -2.32 5.77
CA GLU A 31 -13.89 -1.09 5.92
C GLU A 31 -13.75 -0.15 4.70
N ILE A 32 -12.55 -0.08 4.11
CA ILE A 32 -12.30 0.69 2.88
C ILE A 32 -12.62 -0.09 1.60
N GLY A 33 -13.21 -1.29 1.70
CA GLY A 33 -13.72 -2.07 0.57
C GLY A 33 -12.74 -3.05 -0.07
N VAL A 34 -11.59 -3.33 0.56
CA VAL A 34 -10.65 -4.35 0.06
C VAL A 34 -11.26 -5.74 0.28
N ASN A 35 -11.61 -6.40 -0.84
CA ASN A 35 -12.22 -7.74 -0.84
C ASN A 35 -11.27 -8.84 -1.35
N GLY A 36 -10.01 -8.51 -1.66
CA GLY A 36 -9.03 -9.46 -2.16
C GLY A 36 -7.66 -8.85 -2.42
N THR A 37 -6.66 -9.71 -2.57
CA THR A 37 -5.26 -9.32 -2.77
C THR A 37 -4.72 -9.76 -4.14
N PRO A 38 -3.84 -8.97 -4.79
CA PRO A 38 -3.41 -7.64 -4.38
C PRO A 38 -4.47 -6.58 -4.69
N THR A 39 -4.57 -5.54 -3.87
CA THR A 39 -5.32 -4.31 -4.16
C THR A 39 -4.40 -3.13 -3.86
N PHE A 40 -4.36 -2.14 -4.76
CA PHE A 40 -3.52 -0.95 -4.63
C PHE A 40 -4.39 0.31 -4.64
N PHE A 41 -4.02 1.29 -3.82
CA PHE A 41 -4.55 2.65 -3.89
C PHE A 41 -3.43 3.58 -4.34
N ILE A 42 -3.61 4.24 -5.47
CA ILE A 42 -2.59 5.05 -6.14
C ILE A 42 -3.12 6.48 -6.23
N GLY A 43 -2.38 7.45 -5.70
CA GLY A 43 -2.74 8.86 -5.70
C GLY A 43 -1.50 9.72 -5.46
N ARG A 44 -1.69 11.03 -5.30
CA ARG A 44 -0.63 11.95 -4.86
C ARG A 44 -0.58 12.00 -3.33
N VAL A 45 0.57 12.32 -2.76
CA VAL A 45 0.69 12.55 -1.31
C VAL A 45 0.78 14.05 -1.06
N GLU A 46 -0.24 14.62 -0.45
CA GLU A 46 -0.33 16.03 -0.09
C GLU A 46 -0.57 16.15 1.42
N ASN A 47 0.28 16.88 2.15
CA ASN A 47 0.21 17.01 3.61
C ASN A 47 0.13 15.66 4.38
N GLY A 48 0.79 14.62 3.86
CA GLY A 48 0.78 13.28 4.45
C GLY A 48 -0.49 12.47 4.17
N GLN A 49 -1.38 12.95 3.32
CA GLN A 49 -2.61 12.26 2.93
C GLN A 49 -2.60 11.93 1.43
N LEU A 50 -3.21 10.81 1.07
CA LEU A 50 -3.36 10.40 -0.33
C LEU A 50 -4.53 11.15 -0.97
N THR A 51 -4.27 11.92 -2.03
CA THR A 51 -5.26 12.66 -2.84
C THR A 51 -5.36 12.07 -4.25
N ASP A 52 -6.46 12.37 -4.95
CA ASP A 52 -6.73 11.84 -6.30
C ASP A 52 -6.63 10.31 -6.44
N VAL A 53 -7.08 9.61 -5.40
CA VAL A 53 -6.92 8.17 -5.24
C VAL A 53 -7.62 7.38 -6.35
N LYS A 54 -6.90 6.43 -6.92
CA LYS A 54 -7.37 5.41 -7.86
C LYS A 54 -7.08 4.01 -7.30
N GLU A 55 -8.11 3.18 -7.27
CA GLU A 55 -7.97 1.78 -6.88
C GLU A 55 -7.55 0.92 -8.09
N VAL A 56 -6.63 -0.02 -7.86
CA VAL A 56 -6.28 -1.10 -8.79
C VAL A 56 -6.45 -2.44 -8.07
N SER A 57 -7.51 -3.17 -8.40
CA SER A 57 -7.80 -4.47 -7.81
C SER A 57 -7.29 -5.62 -8.66
N GLY A 58 -6.64 -6.58 -8.00
CA GLY A 58 -6.09 -7.81 -8.58
C GLY A 58 -4.71 -7.63 -9.21
N THR A 59 -4.12 -8.74 -9.64
CA THR A 59 -2.84 -8.74 -10.35
C THR A 59 -3.00 -8.09 -11.72
N LYS A 60 -2.36 -6.94 -11.92
CA LYS A 60 -2.38 -6.20 -13.19
C LYS A 60 -0.97 -6.07 -13.78
N PRO A 61 -0.84 -5.93 -15.11
CA PRO A 61 0.44 -5.63 -15.73
C PRO A 61 0.89 -4.19 -15.43
N LEU A 62 2.19 -3.92 -15.56
CA LEU A 62 2.79 -2.58 -15.38
C LEU A 62 2.03 -1.49 -16.13
N SER A 63 1.58 -1.76 -17.37
CA SER A 63 0.86 -0.78 -18.19
C SER A 63 -0.46 -0.29 -17.57
N ALA A 64 -1.09 -1.09 -16.70
CA ALA A 64 -2.27 -0.64 -15.96
C ALA A 64 -1.90 0.43 -14.92
N PHE A 65 -0.75 0.30 -14.27
CA PHE A 65 -0.23 1.27 -13.33
C PHE A 65 0.26 2.54 -14.05
N SER A 66 0.99 2.40 -15.16
CA SER A 66 1.46 3.55 -15.96
C SER A 66 0.32 4.48 -16.38
N ARG A 67 -0.81 3.92 -16.85
CA ARG A 67 -1.99 4.70 -17.24
C ARG A 67 -2.62 5.51 -16.10
N ILE A 68 -2.34 5.16 -14.84
CA ILE A 68 -2.83 5.86 -13.66
C ILE A 68 -1.79 6.86 -13.17
N ILE A 69 -0.51 6.45 -13.11
CA ILE A 69 0.57 7.26 -12.56
C ILE A 69 0.94 8.42 -13.49
N GLU A 70 1.02 8.20 -14.80
CA GLU A 70 1.46 9.25 -15.75
C GLU A 70 0.59 10.52 -15.69
N PRO A 71 -0.76 10.44 -15.68
CA PRO A 71 -1.60 11.63 -15.50
C PRO A 71 -1.46 12.29 -14.12
N LEU A 72 -1.26 11.49 -13.06
CA LEU A 72 -1.07 12.01 -11.69
C LEU A 72 0.23 12.81 -11.57
N LEU A 73 1.26 12.46 -12.34
CA LEU A 73 2.53 13.19 -12.39
C LEU A 73 2.46 14.43 -13.29
N ALA A 74 1.75 14.37 -14.42
CA ALA A 74 1.63 15.51 -15.34
C ALA A 74 0.78 16.67 -14.80
N SER A 75 -0.11 16.38 -13.85
CA SER A 75 -0.95 17.39 -13.16
C SER A 75 -0.20 18.14 -12.06
N ASP A 76 1.00 17.67 -11.70
CA ASP A 76 1.95 18.38 -10.84
C ASP A 76 2.83 19.23 -11.77
N GLY A 77 2.65 20.55 -11.78
CA GLY A 77 3.22 21.49 -12.76
C GLY A 77 4.76 21.63 -12.76
N ASN A 78 5.50 20.59 -12.40
CA ASN A 78 6.93 20.58 -12.15
C ASN A 78 7.64 19.33 -12.71
N VAL A 79 7.17 18.75 -13.82
CA VAL A 79 7.97 17.80 -14.59
C VAL A 79 9.01 18.59 -15.40
N ARG A 80 10.17 18.85 -14.80
CA ARG A 80 11.40 19.17 -15.54
C ARG A 80 12.13 17.86 -15.82
N GLU A 81 12.50 17.68 -17.08
CA GLU A 81 13.34 16.60 -17.61
C GLU A 81 14.61 16.36 -16.79
#